data_AF-A0A8T2WNX2-F1
#
_entry.id   AF-A0A8T2WNX2-F1
#
_cell.length_a   1.000
_cell.length_b   1.000
_cell.length_c   1.000
_cell.angle_alpha   90.00
_cell.angle_beta   90.00
_cell.angle_gamma   90.00
#
_symmetry.space_group_name_H-M   'P 1'
#
loop_
_entity.id
_entity.type
_entity.pdbx_description
1 polymer ?
#
loop_
_entity_poly.entity_id
_entity_poly.type
_entity_poly.pdbx_seq_one_letter_code
_entity_poly.pdbx_strand_id
1 'polypeptide(L)'
;MINNLLLVVSPKPKLCFARTSKFNFDSVHFNANLSKRRRLALRPRAFPKFTLSSSLQTETDLENAAFQAPKNNNSPILLDVTGMMCGACVSRVKSILSADERVESAVVNMLTETAAVKLKPEALLEGEVSASIGESLAKRLSECGFEAKKRVSGNGVAENVKKWKDMVKKKEELIAKSRNRVVFAWTLVALCCGSHASHILHSLGIHVGHGSVLEVLHNSYVKGGLALGSLLGPGR
;
A
#
# COMPACT_ATOMS: atom_id res chain seq x y z
N MET A 1 28.87 -60.59 30.27
CA MET A 1 27.71 -60.10 31.04
C MET A 1 27.58 -58.60 30.78
N ILE A 2 26.35 -58.14 30.46
CA ILE A 2 25.88 -56.74 30.35
C ILE A 2 26.41 -56.01 29.08
N ASN A 3 25.71 -55.92 27.94
CA ASN A 3 24.40 -55.37 27.52
C ASN A 3 24.52 -54.01 26.78
N ASN A 4 23.97 -54.04 25.55
CA ASN A 4 23.22 -53.03 24.83
C ASN A 4 23.92 -51.89 24.05
N LEU A 5 23.74 -52.02 22.72
CA LEU A 5 23.17 -51.04 21.77
C LEU A 5 23.69 -49.60 21.83
N LEU A 6 24.38 -49.16 20.76
CA LEU A 6 24.11 -47.84 20.19
C LEU A 6 24.63 -47.69 18.74
N LEU A 7 23.68 -47.38 17.86
CA LEU A 7 23.69 -46.47 16.70
C LEU A 7 25.04 -46.05 16.08
N VAL A 8 25.21 -46.40 14.80
CA VAL A 8 26.17 -45.78 13.88
C VAL A 8 25.49 -44.63 13.12
N VAL A 9 26.13 -43.47 13.16
CA VAL A 9 25.71 -42.20 12.57
C VAL A 9 26.46 -41.94 11.25
N SER A 10 25.77 -41.26 10.32
CA SER A 10 26.27 -40.40 9.23
C SER A 10 26.64 -41.04 7.87
N PRO A 11 26.73 -40.25 6.77
CA PRO A 11 25.69 -39.39 6.17
C PRO A 11 25.66 -39.53 4.62
N LYS A 12 24.56 -39.20 3.92
CA LYS A 12 24.62 -38.99 2.45
C LYS A 12 23.70 -37.87 1.94
N PRO A 13 24.07 -37.22 0.80
CA PRO A 13 23.72 -35.84 0.50
C PRO A 13 22.53 -35.67 -0.46
N LYS A 14 22.04 -34.43 -0.48
CA LYS A 14 21.19 -33.71 -1.45
C LYS A 14 20.86 -34.44 -2.76
N LEU A 15 19.57 -34.54 -3.10
CA LEU A 15 19.11 -34.43 -4.50
C LEU A 15 17.69 -33.84 -4.60
N CYS A 16 17.58 -32.86 -5.50
CA CYS A 16 16.37 -32.24 -6.01
C CYS A 16 15.45 -33.26 -6.68
N PHE A 17 14.13 -33.06 -6.58
CA PHE A 17 13.15 -33.80 -7.37
C PHE A 17 12.31 -32.84 -8.21
N ALA A 18 12.56 -32.83 -9.52
CA ALA A 18 11.51 -32.65 -10.51
C ALA A 18 10.78 -34.00 -10.65
N ARG A 19 9.44 -34.00 -10.70
CA ARG A 19 8.68 -35.21 -11.04
C ARG A 19 7.52 -34.91 -11.95
N THR A 20 7.61 -35.50 -13.13
CA THR A 20 6.57 -35.62 -14.16
C THR A 20 5.66 -36.83 -13.89
N SER A 21 4.42 -36.71 -14.38
CA SER A 21 3.52 -37.73 -14.94
C SER A 21 2.83 -38.82 -14.09
N LYS A 22 1.48 -38.71 -14.09
CA LYS A 22 0.42 -39.70 -14.47
C LYS A 22 0.03 -40.91 -13.58
N PHE A 23 -1.28 -41.22 -13.72
CA PHE A 23 -2.10 -42.45 -13.47
C PHE A 23 -2.82 -42.54 -12.11
N ASN A 24 -4.05 -43.08 -11.93
CA ASN A 24 -4.99 -43.97 -12.68
C ASN A 24 -6.45 -43.74 -12.18
N PHE A 25 -7.53 -43.79 -12.99
CA PHE A 25 -8.47 -44.91 -13.35
C PHE A 25 -9.39 -45.36 -12.18
N ASP A 26 -10.74 -45.38 -12.28
CA ASP A 26 -11.64 -46.36 -12.96
C ASP A 26 -13.10 -45.82 -13.12
N SER A 27 -13.72 -45.86 -14.32
CA SER A 27 -14.80 -46.78 -14.81
C SER A 27 -16.24 -46.38 -14.38
N VAL A 28 -17.27 -46.21 -15.26
CA VAL A 28 -18.07 -47.28 -15.92
C VAL A 28 -18.97 -46.75 -17.07
N HIS A 29 -18.88 -47.42 -18.24
CA HIS A 29 -19.84 -47.81 -19.32
C HIS A 29 -20.79 -46.89 -20.17
N PHE A 30 -20.71 -47.18 -21.49
CA PHE A 30 -21.73 -47.24 -22.58
C PHE A 30 -22.30 -45.91 -23.13
N ASN A 31 -22.48 -45.69 -24.44
CA ASN A 31 -22.65 -46.59 -25.59
C ASN A 31 -22.20 -45.88 -26.89
N ALA A 32 -21.63 -46.61 -27.83
CA ALA A 32 -21.21 -46.11 -29.14
C ALA A 32 -22.35 -46.25 -30.16
N ASN A 33 -22.72 -45.16 -30.83
CA ASN A 33 -23.44 -45.26 -32.09
C ASN A 33 -22.82 -44.29 -33.12
N LEU A 34 -22.05 -44.89 -34.03
CA LEU A 34 -21.39 -44.23 -35.14
C LEU A 34 -22.40 -43.96 -36.27
N SER A 35 -22.74 -42.70 -36.51
CA SER A 35 -23.40 -42.27 -37.75
C SER A 35 -22.38 -41.62 -38.70
N LYS A 36 -21.93 -42.44 -39.64
CA LYS A 36 -21.66 -42.16 -41.06
C LYS A 36 -21.30 -40.71 -41.45
N ARG A 37 -19.99 -40.52 -41.69
CA ARG A 37 -19.34 -39.50 -42.53
C ARG A 37 -20.24 -38.85 -43.60
N ARG A 38 -20.20 -37.52 -43.67
CA ARG A 38 -20.33 -36.78 -44.94
C ARG A 38 -19.16 -35.79 -45.06
N ARG A 39 -18.26 -36.07 -46.01
CA ARG A 39 -17.16 -35.17 -46.40
C ARG A 39 -17.76 -34.02 -47.21
N LEU A 40 -17.49 -32.79 -46.83
CA LEU A 40 -17.63 -31.64 -47.71
C LEU A 40 -16.25 -31.13 -48.09
N ALA A 41 -15.98 -31.18 -49.39
CA ALA A 41 -14.76 -30.74 -50.02
C ALA A 41 -14.66 -29.21 -49.98
N LEU A 42 -13.54 -28.69 -49.47
CA LEU A 42 -13.15 -27.30 -49.67
C LEU A 42 -11.96 -27.25 -50.62
N ARG A 43 -12.15 -26.48 -51.70
CA ARG A 43 -11.18 -26.23 -52.78
C ARG A 43 -9.90 -25.56 -52.25
N PRO A 44 -8.73 -25.84 -52.84
CA PRO A 44 -7.51 -25.12 -52.52
C PRO A 44 -7.50 -23.78 -53.25
N ARG A 45 -7.24 -22.67 -52.55
CA ARG A 45 -6.96 -21.38 -53.20
C ARG A 45 -5.64 -20.81 -52.67
N ALA A 46 -4.65 -20.89 -53.56
CA ALA A 46 -3.42 -20.10 -53.71
C ALA A 46 -2.85 -19.39 -52.46
N PHE A 47 -1.64 -19.82 -52.07
CA PHE A 47 -0.77 -19.09 -51.16
C PHE A 47 -0.21 -17.83 -51.85
N PRO A 48 -0.35 -16.62 -51.29
CA PRO A 48 0.43 -15.49 -51.75
C PRO A 48 1.85 -15.55 -51.16
N LYS A 49 2.79 -15.04 -51.95
CA LYS A 49 4.24 -15.03 -51.72
C LYS A 49 4.60 -14.36 -50.41
N PHE A 50 5.46 -15.02 -49.62
CA PHE A 50 6.12 -14.43 -48.47
C PHE A 50 7.02 -13.27 -48.91
N THR A 51 6.69 -12.06 -48.46
CA THR A 51 7.64 -10.95 -48.39
C THR A 51 8.01 -10.74 -46.93
N LEU A 52 9.31 -10.83 -46.68
CA LEU A 52 9.96 -10.74 -45.38
C LEU A 52 10.04 -9.25 -45.00
N SER A 53 9.21 -8.83 -44.05
CA SER A 53 9.30 -7.50 -43.44
C SER A 53 9.92 -7.59 -42.06
N SER A 54 10.99 -6.81 -41.91
CA SER A 54 11.86 -6.67 -40.76
C SER A 54 11.13 -6.29 -39.46
N SER A 55 11.68 -6.82 -38.37
CA SER A 55 11.70 -6.32 -36.99
C SER A 55 10.58 -5.35 -36.58
N LEU A 56 9.52 -5.92 -36.00
CA LEU A 56 8.58 -5.19 -35.15
C LEU A 56 9.30 -4.86 -33.84
N GLN A 57 9.79 -3.62 -33.74
CA GLN A 57 9.98 -2.96 -32.46
C GLN A 57 8.59 -2.82 -31.83
N THR A 58 8.37 -3.48 -30.70
CA THR A 58 7.22 -3.21 -29.84
C THR A 58 7.40 -1.83 -29.23
N GLU A 59 7.01 -0.80 -29.98
CA GLU A 59 6.64 0.46 -29.38
C GLU A 59 5.30 0.25 -28.71
N THR A 60 5.31 0.47 -27.39
CA THR A 60 4.13 0.50 -26.56
C THR A 60 3.31 1.72 -26.96
N ASP A 61 2.40 1.55 -27.90
CA ASP A 61 1.28 2.47 -28.07
C ASP A 61 0.36 2.30 -26.85
N LEU A 62 0.76 2.96 -25.76
CA LEU A 62 -0.19 3.53 -24.81
C LEU A 62 -1.03 4.55 -25.59
N GLU A 63 -1.99 4.04 -26.35
CA GLU A 63 -3.14 4.81 -26.78
C GLU A 63 -3.80 5.27 -25.48
N ASN A 64 -3.68 6.58 -25.22
CA ASN A 64 -4.32 7.27 -24.12
C ASN A 64 -5.84 7.17 -24.28
N ALA A 65 -6.40 6.01 -23.95
CA ALA A 65 -7.79 5.91 -23.53
C ALA A 65 -7.85 6.61 -22.18
N ALA A 66 -8.03 7.93 -22.23
CA ALA A 66 -8.47 8.70 -21.09
C ALA A 66 -9.69 7.97 -20.53
N PHE A 67 -9.51 7.29 -19.41
CA PHE A 67 -10.59 6.84 -18.56
C PHE A 67 -11.22 8.12 -18.02
N GLN A 68 -12.03 8.78 -18.84
CA GLN A 68 -12.93 9.81 -18.42
C GLN A 68 -13.91 9.10 -17.51
N ALA A 69 -13.63 9.12 -16.21
CA ALA A 69 -14.64 8.82 -15.21
C ALA A 69 -15.83 9.72 -15.55
N PRO A 70 -16.99 9.17 -15.97
CA PRO A 70 -18.14 9.99 -16.24
C PRO A 70 -18.43 10.76 -14.96
N LYS A 71 -18.36 12.10 -15.03
CA LYS A 71 -18.84 13.00 -13.98
C LYS A 71 -20.36 12.92 -13.95
N ASN A 72 -20.89 11.75 -13.61
CA ASN A 72 -22.28 11.62 -13.26
C ASN A 72 -22.38 12.06 -11.79
N ASN A 73 -23.30 12.96 -11.47
CA ASN A 73 -23.54 13.42 -10.09
C ASN A 73 -24.07 12.29 -9.17
N ASN A 74 -24.13 11.05 -9.69
CA ASN A 74 -24.46 9.83 -9.00
C ASN A 74 -23.24 9.30 -8.23
N SER A 75 -22.85 9.99 -7.16
CA SER A 75 -21.87 9.46 -6.22
C SER A 75 -22.43 8.16 -5.60
N PRO A 76 -21.73 7.02 -5.71
CA PRO A 76 -22.21 5.76 -5.16
C PRO A 76 -22.26 5.82 -3.63
N ILE A 77 -23.29 5.22 -3.04
CA ILE A 77 -23.40 5.04 -1.59
C ILE A 77 -22.53 3.85 -1.22
N LEU A 78 -21.70 4.01 -0.20
CA LEU A 78 -20.88 2.93 0.37
C LEU A 78 -21.54 2.42 1.66
N LEU A 79 -21.63 1.10 1.76
CA LEU A 79 -22.14 0.36 2.91
C LEU A 79 -21.04 -0.59 3.41
N ASP A 80 -20.83 -0.63 4.72
CA ASP A 80 -20.00 -1.65 5.37
C ASP A 80 -20.91 -2.80 5.74
N VAL A 81 -20.58 -4.01 5.31
CA VAL A 81 -21.40 -5.21 5.47
C VAL A 81 -20.53 -6.33 6.00
N THR A 82 -20.77 -6.74 7.24
CA THR A 82 -20.07 -7.85 7.90
C THR A 82 -20.86 -9.15 7.74
N GLY A 83 -20.23 -10.28 8.04
CA GLY A 83 -20.87 -11.61 7.97
C GLY A 83 -20.90 -12.26 6.58
N MET A 84 -20.25 -11.67 5.57
CA MET A 84 -20.01 -12.35 4.29
C MET A 84 -18.78 -13.26 4.41
N MET A 85 -18.96 -14.58 4.33
CA MET A 85 -17.86 -15.55 4.47
C MET A 85 -17.52 -16.31 3.18
N CYS A 86 -18.40 -16.29 2.19
CA CYS A 86 -18.18 -16.97 0.91
C CYS A 86 -18.83 -16.23 -0.27
N GLY A 87 -18.50 -16.64 -1.49
CA GLY A 87 -19.09 -16.05 -2.71
C GLY A 87 -20.61 -16.16 -2.79
N ALA A 88 -21.21 -17.17 -2.14
CA ALA A 88 -22.67 -17.28 -2.07
C ALA A 88 -23.29 -16.18 -1.17
N CYS A 89 -22.65 -15.82 -0.06
CA CYS A 89 -23.07 -14.69 0.78
C CYS A 89 -23.03 -13.38 -0.02
N VAL A 90 -21.96 -13.16 -0.80
CA VAL A 90 -21.80 -11.98 -1.66
C VAL A 90 -22.94 -11.89 -2.68
N SER A 91 -23.25 -13.00 -3.36
CA SER A 91 -24.36 -13.07 -4.30
C SER A 91 -25.71 -12.79 -3.64
N ARG A 92 -25.94 -13.27 -2.42
CA ARG A 92 -27.16 -13.01 -1.66
C ARG A 92 -27.29 -11.53 -1.30
N VAL A 93 -26.26 -10.92 -0.73
CA VAL A 93 -26.24 -9.48 -0.41
C VAL A 93 -26.48 -8.64 -1.67
N LYS A 94 -25.81 -8.97 -2.78
CA LYS A 94 -26.02 -8.30 -4.06
C LYS A 94 -27.48 -8.41 -4.54
N SER A 95 -28.08 -9.58 -4.42
CA SER A 95 -29.48 -9.81 -4.79
C SER A 95 -30.45 -9.00 -3.93
N ILE A 96 -30.20 -8.91 -2.62
CA ILE A 96 -31.04 -8.13 -1.70
C ILE A 96 -30.98 -6.64 -2.05
N LEU A 97 -29.78 -6.12 -2.31
CA LEU A 97 -29.59 -4.72 -2.69
C LEU A 97 -30.19 -4.41 -4.07
N SER A 98 -30.04 -5.31 -5.03
CA SER A 98 -30.56 -5.11 -6.40
C SER A 98 -32.08 -5.30 -6.50
N ALA A 99 -32.73 -5.86 -5.47
CA ALA A 99 -34.18 -5.98 -5.39
C ALA A 99 -34.87 -4.70 -4.92
N ASP A 100 -34.14 -3.67 -4.47
CA ASP A 100 -34.69 -2.36 -4.16
C ASP A 100 -34.89 -1.54 -5.44
N GLU A 101 -36.09 -0.99 -5.64
CA GLU A 101 -36.45 -0.26 -6.85
C GLU A 101 -35.61 1.01 -7.08
N ARG A 102 -35.06 1.58 -5.99
CA ARG A 102 -34.22 2.80 -6.04
C ARG A 102 -32.80 2.52 -6.51
N VAL A 103 -32.36 1.25 -6.52
CA VAL A 103 -31.01 0.84 -6.87
C VAL A 103 -30.88 0.63 -8.38
N GLU A 104 -29.87 1.26 -8.99
CA GLU A 104 -29.51 1.05 -10.39
C GLU A 104 -28.55 -0.14 -10.53
N SER A 105 -27.53 -0.20 -9.68
CA SER A 105 -26.59 -1.32 -9.65
C SER A 105 -25.88 -1.43 -8.30
N ALA A 106 -25.49 -2.64 -7.93
CA ALA A 106 -24.74 -2.91 -6.70
C ALA A 106 -23.50 -3.77 -6.98
N VAL A 107 -22.38 -3.38 -6.40
CA VAL A 107 -21.11 -4.11 -6.41
C VAL A 107 -20.72 -4.40 -4.97
N VAL A 108 -20.42 -5.65 -4.67
CA VAL A 108 -20.12 -6.10 -3.30
C VAL A 108 -18.75 -6.74 -3.28
N ASN A 109 -17.94 -6.39 -2.30
CA ASN A 109 -16.63 -6.95 -2.06
C ASN A 109 -16.55 -7.52 -0.64
N MET A 110 -16.32 -8.82 -0.54
CA MET A 110 -16.14 -9.51 0.73
C MET A 110 -14.79 -9.21 1.38
N LEU A 111 -13.72 -9.02 0.59
CA LEU A 111 -12.38 -8.80 1.14
C LEU A 111 -12.26 -7.47 1.90
N THR A 112 -13.00 -6.46 1.45
CA THR A 112 -13.05 -5.15 2.11
C THR A 112 -14.32 -4.97 2.94
N GLU A 113 -15.17 -6.00 3.03
CA GLU A 113 -16.46 -5.95 3.73
C GLU A 113 -17.31 -4.73 3.29
N THR A 114 -17.26 -4.38 2.01
CA THR A 114 -17.88 -3.15 1.47
C THR A 114 -18.84 -3.47 0.33
N ALA A 115 -20.00 -2.82 0.31
CA ALA A 115 -20.93 -2.79 -0.81
C ALA A 115 -21.08 -1.35 -1.33
N ALA A 116 -20.83 -1.17 -2.63
CA ALA A 116 -21.04 0.07 -3.35
C ALA A 116 -22.35 0.00 -4.14
N VAL A 117 -23.25 0.94 -3.89
CA VAL A 117 -24.60 1.00 -4.46
C VAL A 117 -24.74 2.27 -5.28
N LYS A 118 -25.08 2.13 -6.56
CA LYS A 118 -25.49 3.24 -7.42
C LYS A 118 -27.00 3.36 -7.37
N LEU A 119 -27.47 4.56 -7.04
CA LEU A 119 -28.90 4.89 -7.04
C LEU A 119 -29.33 5.40 -8.42
N LYS A 120 -30.60 5.15 -8.74
CA LYS A 120 -31.24 5.76 -9.91
C LYS A 120 -31.33 7.28 -9.74
N PRO A 121 -31.25 8.07 -10.83
CA PRO A 121 -31.36 9.51 -10.76
C PRO A 121 -32.71 9.99 -10.21
N GLU A 122 -33.79 9.25 -10.49
CA GLU A 122 -35.15 9.54 -10.01
C GLU A 122 -35.22 9.56 -8.47
N ALA A 123 -34.59 8.58 -7.81
CA ALA A 123 -34.56 8.47 -6.35
C ALA A 123 -33.74 9.58 -5.67
N LEU A 124 -32.88 10.30 -6.40
CA LEU A 124 -32.13 11.45 -5.87
C LEU A 124 -32.93 12.75 -5.97
N LEU A 125 -33.95 12.81 -6.83
CA LEU A 125 -34.75 14.01 -7.08
C LEU A 125 -35.92 14.16 -6.11
N GLU A 126 -36.37 13.07 -5.50
CA GLU A 126 -37.48 13.05 -4.52
C GLU A 126 -37.16 13.74 -3.18
N GLY A 127 -36.02 14.40 -3.06
CA GLY A 127 -35.60 15.09 -1.84
C GLY A 127 -35.15 14.14 -0.72
N GLU A 128 -35.17 12.82 -0.95
CA GLU A 128 -34.50 11.87 -0.08
C GLU A 128 -32.98 12.10 -0.14
N VAL A 129 -32.42 12.49 1.01
CA VAL A 129 -30.98 12.58 1.16
C VAL A 129 -30.40 11.19 0.91
N SER A 130 -29.35 11.07 0.10
CA SER A 130 -28.62 9.80 -0.11
C SER A 130 -28.19 9.10 1.19
N ALA A 131 -28.25 9.81 2.32
CA ALA A 131 -28.14 9.27 3.66
C ALA A 131 -29.32 8.41 4.12
N SER A 132 -30.57 8.84 3.96
CA SER A 132 -31.74 8.07 4.40
C SER A 132 -31.86 6.77 3.63
N ILE A 133 -31.62 6.81 2.31
CA ILE A 133 -31.65 5.62 1.45
C ILE A 133 -30.57 4.62 1.87
N GLY A 134 -29.35 5.10 2.14
CA GLY A 134 -28.27 4.25 2.62
C GLY A 134 -28.57 3.56 3.95
N GLU A 135 -29.22 4.26 4.89
CA GLU A 135 -29.65 3.70 6.17
C GLU A 135 -30.79 2.67 6.00
N SER A 136 -31.75 2.95 5.11
CA SER A 136 -32.81 2.02 4.75
C SER A 136 -32.27 0.70 4.17
N LEU A 137 -31.32 0.79 3.23
CA LEU A 137 -30.66 -0.39 2.65
C LEU A 137 -29.86 -1.17 3.69
N ALA A 138 -29.12 -0.48 4.57
CA ALA A 138 -28.39 -1.12 5.66
C ALA A 138 -29.34 -1.87 6.62
N LYS A 139 -30.49 -1.27 6.96
CA LYS A 139 -31.50 -1.93 7.79
C LYS A 139 -32.05 -3.21 7.15
N ARG A 140 -32.35 -3.19 5.85
CA ARG A 140 -32.81 -4.38 5.10
C ARG A 140 -31.78 -5.51 5.12
N LEU A 141 -30.49 -5.18 5.01
CA LEU A 141 -29.42 -6.17 5.11
C LEU A 141 -29.34 -6.76 6.53
N SER A 142 -29.45 -5.94 7.56
CA SER A 142 -29.47 -6.38 8.96
C SER A 142 -30.66 -7.28 9.27
N GLU A 143 -31.84 -6.99 8.72
CA GLU A 143 -33.02 -7.86 8.79
C GLU A 143 -32.80 -9.22 8.10
N CYS A 144 -31.95 -9.26 7.08
CA CYS A 144 -31.56 -10.48 6.38
C CYS A 144 -30.39 -11.22 7.05
N GLY A 145 -29.92 -10.76 8.22
CA GLY A 145 -28.83 -11.38 8.98
C GLY A 145 -27.42 -10.90 8.62
N PHE A 146 -27.28 -9.84 7.82
CA PHE A 146 -25.99 -9.23 7.52
C PHE A 146 -25.88 -7.89 8.25
N GLU A 147 -25.04 -7.80 9.27
CA GLU A 147 -24.84 -6.55 10.00
C GLU A 147 -24.23 -5.51 9.06
N ALA A 148 -25.03 -4.47 8.75
CA ALA A 148 -24.68 -3.47 7.77
C ALA A 148 -24.80 -2.05 8.34
N LYS A 149 -23.85 -1.20 7.95
CA LYS A 149 -23.80 0.22 8.33
C LYS A 149 -23.47 1.08 7.13
N LYS A 150 -24.14 2.22 6.97
CA LYS A 150 -23.75 3.20 5.95
C LYS A 150 -22.36 3.75 6.23
N ARG A 151 -21.44 3.58 5.28
CA ARG A 151 -20.09 4.16 5.37
C ARG A 151 -20.20 5.64 5.02
N VAL A 152 -20.13 6.50 6.03
CA VAL A 152 -20.10 7.95 5.82
C VAL A 152 -18.70 8.30 5.30
N SER A 153 -18.60 8.66 4.01
CA SER A 153 -17.34 9.00 3.32
C SER A 153 -16.52 10.15 3.96
N GLY A 154 -17.02 10.78 5.03
CA GLY A 154 -16.35 11.88 5.74
C GLY A 154 -15.91 11.60 7.19
N ASN A 155 -16.54 10.66 7.91
CA ASN A 155 -16.29 10.53 9.35
C ASN A 155 -14.89 9.98 9.66
N GLY A 156 -14.45 8.93 8.95
CA GLY A 156 -13.11 8.38 9.14
C GLY A 156 -12.00 9.29 8.61
N VAL A 157 -12.25 10.02 7.52
CA VAL A 157 -11.22 10.89 6.92
C VAL A 157 -10.98 12.11 7.80
N ALA A 158 -12.03 12.75 8.31
CA ALA A 158 -11.90 13.90 9.21
C ALA A 158 -11.18 13.54 10.51
N GLU A 159 -11.49 12.37 11.09
CA GLU A 159 -10.82 11.89 12.30
C GLU A 159 -9.33 11.58 12.05
N ASN A 160 -9.01 10.90 10.95
CA ASN A 160 -7.63 10.60 10.57
C ASN A 160 -6.81 11.88 10.30
N VAL A 161 -7.42 12.87 9.64
CA VAL A 161 -6.79 14.18 9.39
C VAL A 161 -6.53 14.93 10.70
N LYS A 162 -7.50 14.92 11.63
CA LYS A 162 -7.33 15.54 12.96
C LYS A 162 -6.20 14.86 13.74
N LYS A 163 -6.18 13.52 13.78
CA LYS A 163 -5.13 12.73 14.42
C LYS A 163 -3.75 13.03 13.84
N TRP A 164 -3.63 13.13 12.51
CA TRP A 164 -2.37 13.49 11.86
C TRP A 164 -1.92 14.89 12.25
N LYS A 165 -2.84 15.87 12.27
CA LYS A 165 -2.55 17.24 12.70
C LYS A 165 -2.07 17.31 14.14
N ASP A 166 -2.64 16.51 15.04
CA ASP A 166 -2.23 16.44 16.44
C ASP A 166 -0.85 15.76 16.60
N MET A 167 -0.56 14.71 15.82
CA MET A 167 0.77 14.11 15.79
C MET A 167 1.83 15.07 15.25
N VAL A 168 1.51 15.86 14.22
CA VAL A 168 2.42 16.87 13.66
C VAL A 168 2.72 17.95 14.71
N LYS A 169 1.69 18.48 15.39
CA LYS A 169 1.88 19.44 16.49
C LYS A 169 2.75 18.88 17.62
N LYS A 170 2.51 17.62 18.01
CA LYS A 170 3.33 16.94 19.04
C LYS A 170 4.77 16.75 18.58
N LYS A 171 4.99 16.44 17.30
CA LYS A 171 6.33 16.34 16.72
C LYS A 171 7.04 17.69 16.71
N GLU A 172 6.34 18.78 16.36
CA GLU A 172 6.88 20.14 16.41
C GLU A 172 7.30 20.54 17.83
N GLU A 173 6.50 20.21 18.84
CA GLU A 173 6.83 20.47 20.24
C GLU A 173 8.10 19.72 20.69
N LEU A 174 8.23 18.43 20.33
CA LEU A 174 9.41 17.62 20.63
C LEU A 174 10.66 18.11 19.88
N ILE A 175 10.50 18.52 18.62
CA ILE A 175 11.59 19.10 17.83
C ILE A 175 12.01 20.46 18.40
N ALA A 176 11.07 21.29 18.82
CA ALA A 176 11.37 22.58 19.44
C ALA A 176 12.14 22.42 20.75
N LYS A 177 11.79 21.43 21.58
CA LYS A 177 12.49 21.14 22.85
C LYS A 177 13.92 20.66 22.64
N SER A 178 14.17 19.86 21.59
CA SER A 178 15.51 19.32 21.29
C SER A 178 16.41 20.27 20.51
N ARG A 179 15.83 21.22 19.75
CA ARG A 179 16.58 22.18 18.92
C ARG A 179 17.64 22.95 19.69
N ASN A 180 17.33 23.40 20.91
CA ASN A 180 18.28 24.17 21.71
C ASN A 180 19.55 23.36 22.02
N ARG A 181 19.40 22.07 22.37
CA ARG A 181 20.55 21.18 22.65
C ARG A 181 21.43 20.99 21.41
N VAL A 182 20.82 20.85 20.24
CA VAL A 182 21.53 20.71 18.96
C VAL A 182 22.28 21.99 18.62
N VAL A 183 21.67 23.16 18.80
CA VAL A 183 22.31 24.46 18.55
C VAL A 183 23.55 24.61 19.46
N PHE A 184 23.44 24.35 20.77
CA PHE A 184 24.58 24.41 21.68
C PHE A 184 25.69 23.41 21.33
N ALA A 185 25.33 22.19 20.92
CA ALA A 185 26.33 21.21 20.49
C ALA A 185 27.07 21.70 19.23
N TRP A 186 26.34 22.23 18.24
CA TRP A 186 26.91 22.75 17.00
C TRP A 186 27.80 23.99 17.23
N THR A 187 27.45 24.88 18.16
CA THR A 187 28.31 26.04 18.48
C THR A 187 29.65 25.60 19.10
N LEU A 188 29.63 24.61 20.01
CA LEU A 188 30.86 24.06 20.60
C LEU A 188 31.74 23.35 19.56
N VAL A 189 31.14 22.59 18.65
CA VAL A 189 31.86 21.95 17.55
C VAL A 189 32.51 23.00 16.65
N ALA A 190 31.77 24.03 16.23
CA ALA A 190 32.31 25.10 15.40
C ALA A 190 33.49 25.83 16.08
N LEU A 191 33.39 26.08 17.38
CA LEU A 191 34.43 26.72 18.16
C LEU A 191 35.70 25.86 18.29
N CYS A 192 35.52 24.56 18.52
CA CYS A 192 36.62 23.61 18.60
C CYS A 192 37.32 23.46 17.25
N CYS A 193 36.56 23.22 16.17
CA CYS A 193 37.08 23.12 14.82
C CYS A 193 37.79 24.42 14.38
N GLY A 194 37.24 25.59 14.72
CA GLY A 194 37.87 26.88 14.45
C GLY A 194 39.25 27.00 15.10
N SER A 195 39.37 26.59 16.37
CA SER A 195 40.63 26.62 17.10
C SER A 195 41.71 25.74 16.44
N HIS A 196 41.36 24.52 16.01
CA HIS A 196 42.28 23.64 15.30
C HIS A 196 42.66 24.18 13.91
N ALA A 197 41.68 24.71 13.17
CA ALA A 197 41.92 25.29 11.85
C ALA A 197 42.89 26.48 11.92
N SER A 198 42.76 27.35 12.93
CA SER A 198 43.67 28.48 13.12
C SER A 198 45.13 28.06 13.32
N HIS A 199 45.38 27.00 14.09
CA HIS A 199 46.75 26.46 14.26
C HIS A 199 47.32 25.87 12.96
N ILE A 200 46.50 25.15 12.21
CA ILE A 200 46.90 24.53 10.94
C ILE A 200 47.20 25.61 9.88
N LEU A 201 46.35 26.63 9.77
CA LEU A 201 46.53 27.75 8.84
C LEU A 201 47.79 28.57 9.16
N HIS A 202 48.09 28.77 10.44
CA HIS A 202 49.33 29.41 10.87
C HIS A 202 50.56 28.58 10.45
N SER A 203 50.52 27.25 10.61
CA SER A 203 51.59 26.36 10.15
C SER A 203 51.77 26.35 8.62
N LEU A 204 50.73 26.71 7.86
CA LEU A 204 50.76 26.82 6.40
C LEU A 204 51.23 28.21 5.91
N GLY A 205 51.66 29.10 6.81
CA GLY A 205 52.19 30.42 6.48
C GLY A 205 51.12 31.46 6.15
N ILE A 206 49.84 31.10 6.25
CA ILE A 206 48.71 32.00 5.99
C ILE A 206 48.44 32.83 7.26
N HIS A 207 49.13 33.96 7.39
CA HIS A 207 48.90 34.95 8.45
C HIS A 207 47.71 35.84 8.11
N VAL A 208 46.51 35.26 8.03
CA VAL A 208 45.29 36.06 7.97
C VAL A 208 45.16 36.80 9.30
N GLY A 209 45.02 38.13 9.23
CA GLY A 209 45.07 39.04 10.37
C GLY A 209 44.30 38.51 11.58
N HIS A 210 45.00 38.41 12.71
CA HIS A 210 44.42 37.94 13.96
C HIS A 210 43.45 39.02 14.45
N GLY A 211 42.17 38.88 14.09
CA GLY A 211 41.13 39.74 14.65
C GLY A 211 41.10 39.56 16.17
N SER A 212 40.79 40.62 16.92
CA SER A 212 40.78 40.62 18.40
C SER A 212 39.94 39.51 19.04
N VAL A 213 39.00 38.92 18.28
CA VAL A 213 38.19 37.76 18.70
C VAL A 213 39.00 36.47 18.77
N LEU A 214 39.99 36.27 17.88
CA LEU A 214 40.78 35.05 17.81
C LEU A 214 41.81 34.95 18.95
N GLU A 215 42.36 36.09 19.40
CA GLU A 215 43.25 36.15 20.57
C GLU A 215 42.53 35.82 21.87
N VAL A 216 41.29 36.31 22.03
CA VAL A 216 40.45 35.98 23.19
C VAL A 216 40.12 34.47 23.24
N LEU A 217 39.93 33.83 22.09
CA LEU A 217 39.71 32.38 21.99
C LEU A 217 40.96 31.54 22.32
N HIS A 218 42.16 32.10 22.15
CA HIS A 218 43.41 31.42 22.48
C HIS A 218 43.70 31.42 23.98
N ASN A 219 42.99 32.26 24.74
CA ASN A 219 43.15 32.36 26.19
C ASN A 219 42.76 31.03 26.88
N SER A 220 43.71 30.46 27.64
CA SER A 220 43.51 29.25 28.46
C SER A 220 42.30 29.34 29.39
N TYR A 221 41.98 30.53 29.92
CA TYR A 221 40.80 30.74 30.77
C TYR A 221 39.49 30.57 30.01
N VAL A 222 39.44 30.99 28.74
CA VAL A 222 38.24 30.86 27.91
C VAL A 222 38.00 29.39 27.54
N LYS A 223 39.06 28.65 27.18
CA LYS A 223 38.97 27.19 26.98
C LYS A 223 38.53 26.44 28.23
N GLY A 224 39.06 26.82 29.40
CA GLY A 224 38.64 26.25 30.69
C GLY A 224 37.17 26.54 31.01
N GLY A 225 36.71 27.77 30.77
CA GLY A 225 35.31 28.17 30.97
C GLY A 225 34.34 27.42 30.06
N LEU A 226 34.70 27.20 28.79
CA LEU A 226 33.92 26.39 27.84
C LEU A 226 33.86 24.91 28.24
N ALA A 227 34.97 24.34 28.73
CA ALA A 227 35.00 22.97 29.23
C ALA A 227 34.14 22.81 30.49
N LEU A 228 34.14 23.80 31.40
CA LEU A 228 33.28 23.78 32.57
C LEU A 228 31.80 23.97 32.20
N GLY A 229 31.52 24.84 31.22
CA GLY A 229 30.17 25.08 30.70
C GLY A 229 29.56 23.85 29.99
N SER A 230 30.39 23.02 29.34
CA SER A 230 29.92 21.77 28.73
C SER A 230 29.62 20.68 29.77
N LEU A 231 30.37 20.63 30.87
CA LEU A 231 30.13 19.74 32.02
C LEU A 231 28.82 20.06 32.76
N LEU A 232 28.46 21.34 32.86
CA LEU A 232 27.21 21.82 33.44
C LEU A 232 26.08 21.97 32.39
N GLY A 233 26.35 21.58 31.14
CA GLY A 233 25.44 21.78 30.03
C GLY A 233 24.13 20.99 30.15
N PRO A 234 23.09 21.39 29.40
CA PRO A 234 21.69 20.94 29.56
C PRO A 234 21.41 19.47 29.20
N GLY A 235 22.45 18.63 29.11
CA GLY A 235 22.39 17.19 28.85
C GLY A 235 22.29 16.31 30.10
N ARG A 236 22.40 16.88 31.30
CA ARG A 236 21.99 16.26 32.57
C ARG A 236 20.56 16.69 32.92
#